data_AF-A0AAJ0IYX1-F1
#
_entry.id   AF-A0AAJ0IYX1-F1
#
_cell.length_a   1.000
_cell.length_b   1.000
_cell.length_c   1.000
_cell.angle_alpha   90.00
_cell.angle_beta   90.00
_cell.angle_gamma   90.00
#
_symmetry.space_group_name_H-M   'P 1'
#
loop_
_entity.id
_entity.type
_entity.pdbx_description
1 polymer ?
#
loop_
_entity_poly.entity_id
_entity_poly.type
_entity_poly.pdbx_seq_one_letter_code
_entity_poly.pdbx_strand_id
1 'polypeptide(L)'
;MPASIDAVSLLPASPLLAQLRATAPNLQRRVPLQDDSGRWHGLQIGTRRYRVALPITLTPYASVRPCSARCGFCSENLRQHAGGLAGSMLRPGPDYFAQLRSALQLLHAVPLSYSLSGLEMTDDAQWLRTLLHTLSTIPHGPHVEQRVLYSNGAGLARAHGGHLLDALVDFGVSWIELSRHHPLQAHNDAIMRFRAGEPVADATTFVHTARRIAARLPVRLVCIVQRGGVCSAAEIARYIAWARSCGAGQVIFRELSRLDDAYRNNGTMRYIEQHRIGVEDLLAECMQQPWWSHWELDGMTEGYYFWNVRMRSDDGMQVVLESADYAAMHARHATGDLYKLVFFANGRLCAGWDPDADVLWDAAHG
;
A
#
# COMPACT_ATOMS: atom_id res chain seq x y z
N MET A 1 27.73 21.92 0.29
CA MET A 1 27.42 20.69 1.04
C MET A 1 26.09 20.18 0.52
N PRO A 2 25.95 18.90 0.11
CA PRO A 2 24.64 18.37 -0.22
C PRO A 2 23.74 18.53 1.01
N ALA A 3 22.52 19.02 0.84
CA ALA A 3 21.55 19.12 1.93
C ALA A 3 21.41 17.73 2.58
N SER A 4 21.40 17.67 3.92
CA SER A 4 21.13 16.41 4.61
C SER A 4 19.81 15.84 4.11
N ILE A 5 19.76 14.55 3.81
CA ILE A 5 18.51 13.89 3.40
C ILE A 5 17.43 13.97 4.50
N ASP A 6 17.84 14.28 5.74
CA ASP A 6 16.94 14.53 6.87
C ASP A 6 16.22 15.88 6.76
N ALA A 7 16.72 16.81 5.96
CA ALA A 7 16.07 18.08 5.66
C ALA A 7 15.03 17.98 4.54
N VAL A 8 14.96 16.85 3.83
CA VAL A 8 13.98 16.61 2.76
C VAL A 8 12.64 16.22 3.40
N SER A 9 11.83 17.23 3.72
CA SER A 9 10.42 17.05 4.08
C SER A 9 9.64 16.56 2.87
N LEU A 10 8.91 15.46 3.03
CA LEU A 10 7.94 14.97 2.03
C LEU A 10 6.67 15.82 2.00
N LEU A 11 6.39 16.54 3.09
CA LEU A 11 5.29 17.50 3.09
C LEU A 11 5.65 18.64 2.13
N PRO A 12 4.75 18.97 1.18
CA PRO A 12 4.83 20.21 0.42
C PRO A 12 5.14 21.40 1.33
N ALA A 13 5.79 22.43 0.78
CA ALA A 13 5.97 23.73 1.45
C ALA A 13 4.66 24.52 1.56
N SER A 14 3.55 23.82 1.81
CA SER A 14 2.23 24.37 1.99
C SER A 14 2.07 24.95 3.40
N PRO A 15 1.56 26.19 3.51
CA PRO A 15 1.17 26.76 4.81
C PRO A 15 0.16 25.89 5.55
N LEU A 16 -0.80 25.26 4.84
CA LEU A 16 -1.82 24.42 5.45
C LEU A 16 -1.21 23.19 6.11
N LEU A 17 -0.37 22.46 5.38
CA LEU A 17 0.27 21.25 5.93
C LEU A 17 1.27 21.58 7.02
N ALA A 18 1.96 22.73 6.94
CA ALA A 18 2.82 23.20 8.01
C ALA A 18 2.02 23.49 9.30
N GLN A 19 0.85 24.14 9.18
CA GLN A 19 -0.04 24.41 10.31
C GLN A 19 -0.58 23.12 10.93
N LEU A 20 -1.06 22.18 10.10
CA LEU A 20 -1.54 20.88 10.57
C LEU A 20 -0.42 20.09 11.26
N ARG A 21 0.78 20.09 10.68
CA ARG A 21 1.96 19.45 11.28
C ARG A 21 2.29 20.02 12.66
N ALA A 22 2.22 21.35 12.82
CA ALA A 22 2.52 22.02 14.08
C ALA A 22 1.46 21.75 15.17
N THR A 23 0.24 21.41 14.78
CA THR A 23 -0.90 21.20 15.69
C THR A 23 -1.31 19.73 15.85
N ALA A 24 -0.70 18.82 15.07
CA ALA A 24 -1.01 17.40 15.12
C ALA A 24 -0.69 16.83 16.51
N PRO A 25 -1.65 16.19 17.20
CA PRO A 25 -1.41 15.62 18.52
C PRO A 25 -0.44 14.43 18.47
N ASN A 26 -0.27 13.83 17.30
CA ASN A 26 0.70 12.77 17.05
C ASN A 26 1.31 12.94 15.64
N LEU A 27 2.63 13.07 15.58
CA LEU A 27 3.40 13.06 14.33
C LEU A 27 4.28 11.81 14.30
N GLN A 28 3.93 10.85 13.45
CA GLN A 28 4.70 9.63 13.26
C GLN A 28 5.65 9.77 12.07
N ARG A 29 6.97 9.79 12.33
CA ARG A 29 7.98 9.68 11.26
C ARG A 29 8.38 8.22 11.08
N ARG A 30 8.09 7.61 9.93
CA ARG A 30 8.51 6.24 9.63
C ARG A 30 9.96 6.13 9.19
N VAL A 31 10.51 7.19 8.57
CA VAL A 31 11.95 7.26 8.32
C VAL A 31 12.65 7.77 9.58
N PRO A 32 13.63 7.01 10.12
CA PRO A 32 14.48 7.49 11.20
C PRO A 32 15.35 8.67 10.74
N LEU A 33 15.67 9.57 11.65
CA LEU A 33 16.74 10.55 11.43
C LEU A 33 18.08 9.82 11.35
N GLN A 34 19.10 10.39 10.68
CA GLN A 34 20.38 9.70 10.52
C GLN A 34 21.06 9.31 11.83
N ASP A 35 20.87 10.10 12.89
CA ASP A 35 21.42 9.94 14.23
C ASP A 35 20.55 9.08 15.18
N ASP A 36 19.37 8.64 14.73
CA ASP A 36 18.46 7.79 15.50
C ASP A 36 18.92 6.32 15.49
N SER A 37 19.99 6.04 16.23
CA SER A 37 20.60 4.71 16.33
C SER A 37 19.64 3.60 16.80
N GLY A 38 18.57 3.95 17.53
CA GLY A 38 17.58 2.99 18.02
C GLY A 38 16.63 2.50 16.93
N ARG A 39 16.51 3.22 15.81
CA ARG A 39 15.61 2.87 14.70
C ARG A 39 16.33 2.51 13.41
N TRP A 40 17.66 2.52 13.42
CA TRP A 40 18.49 1.91 12.39
C TRP A 40 18.94 0.52 12.82
N HIS A 41 18.44 -0.51 12.13
CA HIS A 41 18.82 -1.88 12.38
C HIS A 41 19.91 -2.33 11.40
N GLY A 42 20.97 -2.97 11.89
CA GLY A 42 22.03 -3.52 11.05
C GLY A 42 21.66 -4.91 10.54
N LEU A 43 21.64 -5.11 9.23
CA LEU A 43 21.34 -6.40 8.59
C LEU A 43 22.55 -6.89 7.80
N GLN A 44 22.98 -8.13 8.05
CA GLN A 44 24.03 -8.80 7.28
C GLN A 44 23.39 -9.83 6.35
N ILE A 45 23.65 -9.73 5.04
CA ILE A 45 23.29 -10.76 4.07
C ILE A 45 24.55 -11.12 3.28
N GLY A 46 24.99 -12.38 3.39
CA GLY A 46 26.29 -12.80 2.86
C GLY A 46 27.41 -11.93 3.43
N THR A 47 28.22 -11.32 2.58
CA THR A 47 29.31 -10.40 2.97
C THR A 47 28.87 -8.94 3.09
N ARG A 48 27.64 -8.59 2.68
CA ARG A 48 27.14 -7.21 2.65
C ARG A 48 26.44 -6.82 3.94
N ARG A 49 26.69 -5.58 4.37
CA ARG A 49 26.03 -4.93 5.51
C ARG A 49 25.07 -3.87 5.00
N TYR A 50 23.85 -3.90 5.53
CA TYR A 50 22.79 -2.97 5.21
C TYR A 50 22.32 -2.24 6.47
N ARG A 51 21.86 -1.00 6.30
CA ARG A 51 21.11 -0.26 7.32
C ARG A 51 19.63 -0.34 6.98
N VAL A 52 18.84 -0.73 7.95
CA VAL A 52 17.40 -0.95 7.80
C VAL A 52 16.66 0.10 8.63
N ALA A 53 15.83 0.89 7.97
CA ALA A 53 14.97 1.88 8.61
C ALA A 53 13.77 1.17 9.26
N LEU A 54 13.65 1.23 10.58
CA LEU A 54 12.52 0.65 11.31
C LEU A 54 11.39 1.67 11.56
N PRO A 55 10.12 1.27 11.47
CA PRO A 55 9.65 -0.07 11.06
C PRO A 55 9.76 -0.29 9.55
N ILE A 56 10.17 -1.50 9.13
CA ILE A 56 10.23 -1.90 7.72
C ILE A 56 9.07 -2.84 7.35
N THR A 57 8.73 -2.90 6.06
CA THR A 57 7.74 -3.84 5.54
C THR A 57 8.39 -4.87 4.63
N LEU A 58 7.97 -6.13 4.75
CA LEU A 58 8.22 -7.18 3.75
C LEU A 58 6.96 -7.40 2.93
N THR A 59 7.10 -7.35 1.61
CA THR A 59 6.05 -7.62 0.63
C THR A 59 6.39 -8.88 -0.16
N PRO A 60 5.82 -10.05 0.16
CA PRO A 60 5.76 -11.15 -0.81
C PRO A 60 4.92 -10.67 -1.98
N TYR A 61 5.51 -10.52 -3.16
CA TYR A 61 4.83 -9.87 -4.29
C TYR A 61 3.83 -10.83 -4.95
N ALA A 62 2.55 -10.47 -4.98
CA ALA A 62 1.48 -11.27 -5.58
C ALA A 62 1.52 -11.22 -7.11
N SER A 63 2.29 -12.08 -7.76
CA SER A 63 2.29 -12.19 -9.22
C SER A 63 1.94 -13.58 -9.74
N VAL A 64 1.34 -14.45 -8.92
CA VAL A 64 0.97 -15.82 -9.31
C VAL A 64 0.06 -15.87 -10.55
N ARG A 65 -0.80 -14.87 -10.72
CA ARG A 65 -1.62 -14.68 -11.91
C ARG A 65 -1.87 -13.19 -12.18
N PRO A 66 -2.29 -12.81 -13.40
CA PRO A 66 -2.67 -11.42 -13.69
C PRO A 66 -3.81 -10.95 -12.78
N CYS A 67 -3.75 -9.68 -12.34
CA CYS A 67 -4.80 -9.06 -11.52
C CYS A 67 -6.17 -9.12 -12.21
N SER A 68 -7.21 -9.38 -11.43
CA SER A 68 -8.64 -9.30 -11.78
C SER A 68 -9.09 -7.89 -12.15
N ALA A 69 -8.38 -6.86 -11.69
CA ALA A 69 -8.62 -5.47 -12.05
C ALA A 69 -7.52 -4.94 -12.98
N ARG A 70 -7.88 -4.02 -13.89
CA ARG A 70 -6.94 -3.34 -14.80
C ARG A 70 -7.00 -1.84 -14.55
N CYS A 71 -6.75 -1.41 -13.32
CA CYS A 71 -6.89 -0.01 -12.92
C CYS A 71 -6.11 0.94 -13.85
N GLY A 72 -6.70 2.07 -14.21
CA GLY A 72 -6.05 3.07 -15.10
C GLY A 72 -4.69 3.55 -14.58
N PHE A 73 -4.58 3.69 -13.26
CA PHE A 73 -3.43 4.20 -12.54
C PHE A 73 -2.46 3.13 -12.01
N CYS A 74 -2.65 1.84 -12.35
CA CYS A 74 -1.87 0.74 -11.77
C CYS A 74 -0.35 0.96 -11.97
N SER A 75 0.41 1.09 -10.88
CA SER A 75 1.87 1.29 -10.87
C SER A 75 2.61 0.26 -11.70
N GLU A 76 2.11 -0.98 -11.72
CA GLU A 76 2.71 -2.09 -12.47
C GLU A 76 2.70 -1.93 -13.99
N ASN A 77 1.92 -0.97 -14.49
CA ASN A 77 1.90 -0.59 -15.90
C ASN A 77 2.80 0.62 -16.20
N LEU A 78 3.36 1.30 -15.19
CA LEU A 78 4.39 2.31 -15.40
C LEU A 78 5.65 1.65 -15.96
N ARG A 79 6.42 2.42 -16.74
CA ARG A 79 7.64 1.93 -17.39
C ARG A 79 8.74 2.93 -17.17
N GLN A 80 9.84 2.51 -16.56
CA GLN A 80 11.00 3.37 -16.36
C GLN A 80 11.90 3.40 -17.61
N HIS A 81 12.71 4.44 -17.72
CA HIS A 81 13.71 4.56 -18.80
C HIS A 81 14.76 3.45 -18.74
N ALA A 82 15.18 3.02 -17.55
CA ALA A 82 16.21 2.00 -17.35
C ALA A 82 15.85 0.60 -17.92
N GLY A 83 14.57 0.33 -18.20
CA GLY A 83 14.13 -0.99 -18.70
C GLY A 83 13.81 -1.96 -17.56
N GLY A 84 13.95 -3.27 -17.80
CA GLY A 84 13.68 -4.32 -16.82
C GLY A 84 12.33 -5.02 -16.97
N LEU A 85 12.24 -6.26 -16.45
CA LEU A 85 11.00 -6.99 -16.36
C LEU A 85 10.18 -6.45 -15.18
N ALA A 86 8.95 -6.00 -15.43
CA ALA A 86 8.07 -5.60 -14.32
C ALA A 86 7.76 -6.81 -13.42
N GLY A 87 7.75 -6.62 -12.10
CA GLY A 87 7.42 -7.69 -11.14
C GLY A 87 6.08 -8.37 -11.44
N SER A 88 5.12 -7.63 -11.99
CA SER A 88 3.81 -8.13 -12.44
C SER A 88 3.86 -9.17 -13.57
N MET A 89 4.98 -9.24 -14.31
CA MET A 89 5.21 -10.21 -15.38
C MET A 89 5.88 -11.51 -14.88
N LEU A 90 6.46 -11.49 -13.68
CA LEU A 90 7.09 -12.67 -13.10
C LEU A 90 6.05 -13.66 -12.59
N ARG A 91 6.35 -14.96 -12.66
CA ARG A 91 5.50 -16.04 -12.14
C ARG A 91 6.30 -16.93 -11.20
N PRO A 92 5.73 -17.35 -10.06
CA PRO A 92 6.46 -18.16 -9.09
C PRO A 92 6.76 -19.54 -9.69
N GLY A 93 8.02 -19.94 -9.60
CA GLY A 93 8.43 -21.31 -9.91
C GLY A 93 8.04 -22.30 -8.80
N PRO A 94 8.30 -23.61 -8.99
CA PRO A 94 8.01 -24.64 -7.99
C PRO A 94 8.74 -24.40 -6.65
N ASP A 95 9.91 -23.78 -6.69
CA ASP A 95 10.75 -23.53 -5.50
C ASP A 95 10.38 -22.25 -4.74
N TYR A 96 9.39 -21.47 -5.19
CA TYR A 96 9.05 -20.16 -4.64
C TYR A 96 8.93 -20.16 -3.11
N PHE A 97 8.19 -21.11 -2.54
CA PHE A 97 7.98 -21.16 -1.09
C PHE A 97 9.21 -21.65 -0.33
N ALA A 98 10.07 -22.47 -0.95
CA ALA A 98 11.35 -22.85 -0.35
C ALA A 98 12.29 -21.64 -0.29
N GLN A 99 12.39 -20.88 -1.37
CA GLN A 99 13.19 -19.66 -1.45
C GLN A 99 12.67 -18.57 -0.52
N LEU A 100 11.34 -18.41 -0.42
CA LEU A 100 10.73 -17.49 0.54
C LEU A 100 11.11 -17.85 1.99
N ARG A 101 11.12 -19.14 2.34
CA ARG A 101 11.58 -19.58 3.68
C ARG A 101 13.03 -19.20 3.94
N SER A 102 13.92 -19.39 2.96
CA SER A 102 15.32 -18.95 3.06
C SER A 102 15.43 -17.43 3.25
N ALA A 103 14.68 -16.64 2.48
CA ALA A 103 14.65 -15.19 2.64
C ALA A 103 14.14 -14.76 4.02
N LEU A 104 13.12 -15.43 4.57
CA LEU A 104 12.59 -15.14 5.91
C LEU A 104 13.61 -15.46 7.01
N GLN A 105 14.43 -16.51 6.85
CA GLN A 105 15.50 -16.83 7.81
C GLN A 105 16.58 -15.76 7.85
N LEU A 106 16.92 -15.16 6.70
CA LEU A 106 17.83 -14.01 6.65
C LEU A 106 17.29 -12.81 7.45
N LEU A 107 15.97 -12.70 7.59
CA LEU A 107 15.27 -11.61 8.25
C LEU A 107 14.86 -11.92 9.71
N HIS A 108 15.30 -13.05 10.28
CA HIS A 108 14.81 -13.52 11.60
C HIS A 108 14.93 -12.48 12.73
N ALA A 109 16.00 -11.68 12.74
CA ALA A 109 16.25 -10.67 13.76
C ALA A 109 15.66 -9.29 13.44
N VAL A 110 15.02 -9.13 12.27
CA VAL A 110 14.49 -7.85 11.79
C VAL A 110 13.05 -7.69 12.27
N PRO A 111 12.73 -6.67 13.10
CA PRO A 111 11.36 -6.29 13.36
C PRO A 111 10.73 -5.75 12.07
N LEU A 112 9.63 -6.35 11.63
CA LEU A 112 8.97 -5.95 10.38
C LEU A 112 7.47 -6.12 10.42
N SER A 113 6.80 -5.58 9.42
CA SER A 113 5.39 -5.86 9.13
C SER A 113 5.24 -6.55 7.78
N TYR A 114 4.24 -7.41 7.64
CA TYR A 114 3.88 -7.98 6.35
C TYR A 114 2.90 -7.07 5.61
N SER A 115 3.27 -6.72 4.38
CA SER A 115 2.39 -6.07 3.40
C SER A 115 2.04 -7.11 2.33
N LEU A 116 0.87 -7.72 2.43
CA LEU A 116 0.37 -8.69 1.45
C LEU A 116 -0.18 -7.89 0.26
N SER A 117 0.66 -7.65 -0.75
CA SER A 117 0.37 -6.77 -1.90
C SER A 117 1.17 -7.16 -3.16
N GLY A 118 1.23 -6.28 -4.16
CA GLY A 118 1.77 -6.54 -5.49
C GLY A 118 0.66 -6.37 -6.52
N LEU A 119 0.11 -7.47 -7.04
CA LEU A 119 -1.17 -7.48 -7.75
C LEU A 119 -2.31 -7.80 -6.77
N GLU A 120 -3.21 -8.72 -7.14
CA GLU A 120 -4.33 -9.15 -6.30
C GLU A 120 -4.02 -10.51 -5.65
N MET A 121 -3.67 -10.46 -4.36
CA MET A 121 -3.37 -11.63 -3.53
C MET A 121 -4.52 -12.65 -3.52
N THR A 122 -5.76 -12.18 -3.51
CA THR A 122 -6.94 -13.05 -3.33
C THR A 122 -7.34 -13.78 -4.61
N ASP A 123 -6.77 -13.40 -5.76
CA ASP A 123 -7.12 -14.00 -7.05
C ASP A 123 -6.78 -15.49 -7.15
N ASP A 124 -5.83 -15.96 -6.33
CA ASP A 124 -5.44 -17.36 -6.19
C ASP A 124 -5.56 -17.83 -4.73
N ALA A 125 -6.69 -18.45 -4.39
CA ALA A 125 -6.96 -18.88 -3.02
C ALA A 125 -5.98 -19.96 -2.50
N GLN A 126 -5.52 -20.87 -3.36
CA GLN A 126 -4.59 -21.93 -2.94
C GLN A 126 -3.20 -21.36 -2.69
N TRP A 127 -2.71 -20.52 -3.60
CA TRP A 127 -1.41 -19.88 -3.45
C TRP A 127 -1.40 -18.96 -2.23
N LEU A 128 -2.43 -18.14 -2.02
CA LEU A 128 -2.52 -17.26 -0.84
C LEU A 128 -2.54 -18.09 0.45
N ARG A 129 -3.34 -19.16 0.56
CA ARG A 129 -3.32 -20.04 1.74
C ARG A 129 -1.93 -20.64 2.01
N THR A 130 -1.21 -21.05 0.96
CA THR A 130 0.15 -21.58 1.06
C THR A 130 1.15 -20.51 1.51
N LEU A 131 0.98 -19.27 1.03
CA LEU A 131 1.75 -18.11 1.49
C LEU A 131 1.51 -17.85 2.97
N LEU A 132 0.26 -17.72 3.41
CA LEU A 132 -0.08 -17.46 4.82
C LEU A 132 0.48 -18.56 5.74
N HIS A 133 0.38 -19.83 5.32
CA HIS A 133 0.99 -20.95 6.03
C HIS A 133 2.52 -20.81 6.10
N THR A 134 3.19 -20.47 5.00
CA THR A 134 4.65 -20.29 4.97
C THR A 134 5.10 -19.16 5.89
N LEU A 135 4.39 -18.03 5.88
CA LEU A 135 4.69 -16.87 6.72
C LEU A 135 4.45 -17.13 8.21
N SER A 136 3.50 -18.00 8.56
CA SER A 136 3.14 -18.29 9.96
C SER A 136 3.95 -19.42 10.60
N THR A 137 4.58 -20.29 9.80
CA THR A 137 5.21 -21.53 10.30
C THR A 137 6.72 -21.54 10.22
N ILE A 138 7.35 -20.46 9.73
CA ILE A 138 8.81 -20.39 9.60
C ILE A 138 9.48 -20.42 11.00
N PRO A 139 10.28 -21.45 11.33
CA PRO A 139 11.01 -21.46 12.60
C PRO A 139 12.04 -20.35 12.62
N HIS A 140 12.11 -19.61 13.73
CA HIS A 140 12.96 -18.42 13.83
C HIS A 140 12.71 -17.44 12.67
N GLY A 141 11.44 -17.20 12.32
CA GLY A 141 11.06 -16.15 11.38
C GLY A 141 11.26 -14.74 11.95
N PRO A 142 10.99 -13.70 11.14
CA PRO A 142 11.08 -12.31 11.59
C PRO A 142 10.09 -11.99 12.72
N HIS A 143 10.38 -10.98 13.52
CA HIS A 143 9.44 -10.44 14.50
C HIS A 143 8.37 -9.59 13.81
N VAL A 144 7.16 -10.13 13.66
CA VAL A 144 6.09 -9.49 12.88
C VAL A 144 5.20 -8.61 13.76
N GLU A 145 5.22 -7.30 13.52
CA GLU A 145 4.43 -6.31 14.26
C GLU A 145 3.00 -6.17 13.72
N GLN A 146 2.85 -6.07 12.39
CA GLN A 146 1.56 -5.89 11.72
C GLN A 146 1.47 -6.77 10.47
N ARG A 147 0.24 -7.13 10.11
CA ARG A 147 -0.07 -7.93 8.92
C ARG A 147 -1.20 -7.25 8.17
N VAL A 148 -0.91 -6.71 7.00
CA VAL A 148 -1.88 -5.91 6.24
C VAL A 148 -2.13 -6.56 4.89
N LEU A 149 -3.40 -6.78 4.54
CA LEU A 149 -3.79 -7.18 3.20
C LEU A 149 -4.24 -5.97 2.39
N TYR A 150 -3.67 -5.80 1.21
CA TYR A 150 -4.14 -4.88 0.19
C TYR A 150 -4.88 -5.68 -0.88
N SER A 151 -6.16 -5.38 -1.11
CA SER A 151 -6.97 -6.17 -2.03
C SER A 151 -8.08 -5.32 -2.69
N ASN A 152 -8.46 -5.69 -3.90
CA ASN A 152 -9.68 -5.25 -4.58
C ASN A 152 -10.90 -6.12 -4.22
N GLY A 153 -10.70 -7.20 -3.46
CA GLY A 153 -11.74 -8.09 -2.95
C GLY A 153 -12.21 -9.19 -3.90
N ALA A 154 -11.61 -9.35 -5.09
CA ALA A 154 -12.09 -10.28 -6.11
C ALA A 154 -12.19 -11.74 -5.60
N GLY A 155 -11.12 -12.27 -5.02
CA GLY A 155 -11.13 -13.63 -4.46
C GLY A 155 -12.09 -13.81 -3.29
N LEU A 156 -12.25 -12.74 -2.49
CA LEU A 156 -13.17 -12.74 -1.35
C LEU A 156 -14.63 -12.73 -1.82
N ALA A 157 -14.96 -12.13 -2.95
CA ALA A 157 -16.33 -12.11 -3.48
C ALA A 157 -16.74 -13.43 -4.18
N ARG A 158 -15.80 -14.31 -4.51
CA ARG A 158 -16.07 -15.59 -5.18
C ARG A 158 -16.70 -16.61 -4.23
N ALA A 159 -17.21 -17.72 -4.79
CA ALA A 159 -17.93 -18.77 -4.05
C ALA A 159 -17.16 -19.31 -2.81
N HIS A 160 -15.84 -19.47 -2.92
CA HIS A 160 -14.99 -19.95 -1.82
C HIS A 160 -14.35 -18.84 -0.98
N GLY A 161 -14.79 -17.59 -1.14
CA GLY A 161 -14.22 -16.43 -0.44
C GLY A 161 -14.35 -16.52 1.09
N GLY A 162 -15.32 -17.27 1.61
CA GLY A 162 -15.44 -17.55 3.04
C GLY A 162 -14.22 -18.28 3.61
N HIS A 163 -13.76 -19.34 2.95
CA HIS A 163 -12.56 -20.09 3.38
C HIS A 163 -11.29 -19.25 3.30
N LEU A 164 -11.24 -18.31 2.35
CA LEU A 164 -10.12 -17.38 2.24
C LEU A 164 -10.13 -16.38 3.39
N LEU A 165 -11.30 -15.87 3.77
CA LEU A 165 -11.47 -15.02 4.94
C LEU A 165 -11.11 -15.76 6.24
N ASP A 166 -11.48 -17.04 6.38
CA ASP A 166 -11.05 -17.88 7.50
C ASP A 166 -9.52 -17.92 7.61
N ALA A 167 -8.83 -18.23 6.51
CA ALA A 167 -7.37 -18.28 6.50
C ALA A 167 -6.70 -16.93 6.86
N LEU A 168 -7.30 -15.80 6.45
CA LEU A 168 -6.81 -14.47 6.81
C LEU A 168 -7.03 -14.14 8.29
N VAL A 169 -8.16 -14.58 8.86
CA VAL A 169 -8.45 -14.46 10.30
C VAL A 169 -7.47 -15.31 11.11
N ASP A 170 -7.27 -16.56 10.73
CA ASP A 170 -6.34 -17.48 11.41
C ASP A 170 -4.90 -17.00 11.35
N PHE A 171 -4.50 -16.36 10.24
CA PHE A 171 -3.20 -15.72 10.09
C PHE A 171 -3.03 -14.48 11.00
N GLY A 172 -4.12 -13.93 11.54
CA GLY A 172 -4.11 -12.74 12.37
C GLY A 172 -3.79 -11.48 11.57
N VAL A 173 -4.43 -11.31 10.41
CA VAL A 173 -4.38 -10.03 9.66
C VAL A 173 -4.88 -8.90 10.55
N SER A 174 -4.09 -7.83 10.67
CA SER A 174 -4.39 -6.66 11.49
C SER A 174 -5.55 -5.85 10.91
N TRP A 175 -5.59 -5.68 9.59
CA TRP A 175 -6.71 -5.11 8.84
C TRP A 175 -6.60 -5.40 7.34
N ILE A 176 -7.69 -5.19 6.62
CA ILE A 176 -7.74 -5.24 5.15
C ILE A 176 -7.94 -3.82 4.61
N GLU A 177 -7.04 -3.40 3.73
CA GLU A 177 -7.22 -2.24 2.86
C GLU A 177 -7.93 -2.69 1.57
N LEU A 178 -9.24 -2.45 1.54
CA LEU A 178 -10.14 -2.88 0.48
C LEU A 178 -10.37 -1.75 -0.53
N SER A 179 -9.93 -1.96 -1.77
CA SER A 179 -9.96 -0.95 -2.82
C SER A 179 -11.35 -0.85 -3.47
N ARG A 180 -11.95 0.33 -3.39
CA ARG A 180 -13.10 0.75 -4.21
C ARG A 180 -13.01 2.24 -4.41
N HIS A 181 -12.96 2.71 -5.64
CA HIS A 181 -12.64 4.12 -5.91
C HIS A 181 -13.87 4.97 -6.25
N HIS A 182 -15.06 4.35 -6.26
CA HIS A 182 -16.32 5.06 -6.29
C HIS A 182 -17.49 4.17 -5.79
N PRO A 183 -18.51 4.72 -5.10
CA PRO A 183 -19.70 3.97 -4.68
C PRO A 183 -20.56 3.51 -5.86
N LEU A 184 -20.80 4.41 -6.82
CA LEU A 184 -21.53 4.10 -8.06
C LEU A 184 -20.69 3.20 -8.97
N GLN A 185 -21.30 2.11 -9.42
CA GLN A 185 -20.64 1.08 -10.22
C GLN A 185 -20.02 1.63 -11.51
N ALA A 186 -20.77 2.37 -12.33
CA ALA A 186 -20.28 2.87 -13.62
C ALA A 186 -18.98 3.71 -13.49
N HIS A 187 -18.90 4.55 -12.46
CA HIS A 187 -17.70 5.34 -12.18
C HIS A 187 -16.55 4.47 -11.68
N ASN A 188 -16.82 3.49 -10.81
CA ASN A 188 -15.78 2.57 -10.34
C ASN A 188 -15.26 1.68 -11.49
N ASP A 189 -16.14 1.25 -12.39
CA ASP A 189 -15.79 0.41 -13.53
C ASP A 189 -14.88 1.16 -14.51
N ALA A 190 -15.08 2.46 -14.69
CA ALA A 190 -14.17 3.31 -15.47
C ALA A 190 -12.75 3.36 -14.87
N ILE A 191 -12.65 3.25 -13.54
CA ILE A 191 -11.40 3.37 -12.79
C ILE A 191 -10.69 2.01 -12.64
N MET A 192 -11.32 1.05 -11.96
CA MET A 192 -10.73 -0.24 -11.60
C MET A 192 -10.76 -1.25 -12.75
N ARG A 193 -11.70 -1.11 -13.68
CA ARG A 193 -11.82 -1.94 -14.90
C ARG A 193 -11.64 -3.44 -14.60
N PHE A 194 -12.50 -3.98 -13.75
CA PHE A 194 -12.54 -5.40 -13.45
C PHE A 194 -12.70 -6.23 -14.73
N ARG A 195 -12.12 -7.44 -14.74
CA ARG A 195 -12.31 -8.40 -15.82
C ARG A 195 -13.77 -8.85 -15.87
N ALA A 196 -14.21 -9.25 -17.05
CA ALA A 196 -15.57 -9.74 -17.25
C ALA A 196 -15.85 -10.93 -16.32
N GLY A 197 -17.02 -10.91 -15.68
CA GLY A 197 -17.47 -11.97 -14.77
C GLY A 197 -16.92 -11.90 -13.35
N GLU A 198 -16.08 -10.93 -13.00
CA GLU A 198 -15.63 -10.76 -11.61
C GLU A 198 -16.80 -10.26 -10.73
N PRO A 199 -17.28 -11.04 -9.74
CA PRO A 199 -18.48 -10.68 -8.98
C PRO A 199 -18.32 -9.36 -8.21
N VAL A 200 -17.11 -9.07 -7.73
CA VAL A 200 -16.82 -7.86 -6.94
C VAL A 200 -16.97 -6.55 -7.74
N ALA A 201 -17.06 -6.62 -9.06
CA ALA A 201 -17.35 -5.44 -9.89
C ALA A 201 -18.73 -4.86 -9.55
N ASP A 202 -19.72 -5.72 -9.34
CA ASP A 202 -21.07 -5.35 -8.94
C ASP A 202 -21.07 -4.64 -7.57
N ALA A 203 -21.72 -3.48 -7.50
CA ALA A 203 -21.71 -2.66 -6.29
C ALA A 203 -22.40 -3.36 -5.10
N THR A 204 -23.47 -4.11 -5.33
CA THR A 204 -24.19 -4.82 -4.27
C THR A 204 -23.33 -5.94 -3.69
N THR A 205 -22.68 -6.71 -4.57
CA THR A 205 -21.76 -7.79 -4.22
C THR A 205 -20.55 -7.25 -3.47
N PHE A 206 -20.00 -6.10 -3.89
CA PHE A 206 -18.94 -5.42 -3.16
C PHE A 206 -19.39 -5.08 -1.73
N VAL A 207 -20.53 -4.40 -1.55
CA VAL A 207 -21.04 -4.00 -0.22
C VAL A 207 -21.27 -5.22 0.66
N HIS A 208 -21.86 -6.28 0.13
CA HIS A 208 -22.05 -7.53 0.86
C HIS A 208 -20.71 -8.15 1.29
N THR A 209 -19.75 -8.20 0.37
CA THR A 209 -18.40 -8.74 0.64
C THR A 209 -17.69 -7.92 1.71
N ALA A 210 -17.70 -6.58 1.59
CA ALA A 210 -17.11 -5.67 2.57
C ALA A 210 -17.72 -5.85 3.97
N ARG A 211 -19.05 -5.92 4.08
CA ARG A 211 -19.75 -6.17 5.36
C ARG A 211 -19.37 -7.51 5.98
N ARG A 212 -19.29 -8.57 5.16
CA ARG A 212 -18.89 -9.90 5.62
C ARG A 212 -17.46 -9.93 6.16
N ILE A 213 -16.55 -9.18 5.51
CA ILE A 213 -15.19 -9.00 6.01
C ILE A 213 -15.21 -8.21 7.31
N ALA A 214 -15.89 -7.06 7.33
CA ALA A 214 -15.97 -6.16 8.48
C ALA A 214 -16.54 -6.81 9.75
N ALA A 215 -17.39 -7.83 9.59
CA ALA A 215 -17.91 -8.63 10.70
C ALA A 215 -16.83 -9.47 11.41
N ARG A 216 -15.63 -9.60 10.85
CA ARG A 216 -14.56 -10.50 11.33
C ARG A 216 -13.19 -9.85 11.42
N LEU A 217 -12.91 -8.86 10.58
CA LEU A 217 -11.63 -8.17 10.50
C LEU A 217 -11.87 -6.66 10.33
N PRO A 218 -10.99 -5.80 10.87
CA PRO A 218 -11.05 -4.38 10.57
C PRO A 218 -10.91 -4.11 9.07
N VAL A 219 -11.84 -3.32 8.52
CA VAL A 219 -11.84 -2.91 7.11
C VAL A 219 -11.52 -1.43 7.01
N ARG A 220 -10.59 -1.12 6.10
CA ARG A 220 -10.26 0.23 5.65
C ARG A 220 -10.57 0.32 4.17
N LEU A 221 -11.47 1.21 3.77
CA LEU A 221 -11.75 1.41 2.35
C LEU A 221 -10.72 2.36 1.74
N VAL A 222 -10.16 1.98 0.59
CA VAL A 222 -9.19 2.81 -0.13
C VAL A 222 -9.82 3.40 -1.38
N CYS A 223 -9.82 4.73 -1.45
CA CYS A 223 -10.31 5.52 -2.57
C CYS A 223 -9.17 6.32 -3.18
N ILE A 224 -8.79 6.00 -4.43
CA ILE A 224 -7.87 6.84 -5.19
C ILE A 224 -8.67 8.03 -5.74
N VAL A 225 -8.46 9.20 -5.15
CA VAL A 225 -9.16 10.43 -5.52
C VAL A 225 -8.62 10.95 -6.84
N GLN A 226 -9.52 11.26 -7.77
CA GLN A 226 -9.17 11.61 -9.14
C GLN A 226 -10.36 12.21 -9.89
N ARG A 227 -10.10 13.01 -10.93
CA ARG A 227 -11.14 13.50 -11.85
C ARG A 227 -11.91 12.32 -12.43
N GLY A 228 -13.24 12.45 -12.54
CA GLY A 228 -14.12 11.36 -13.00
C GLY A 228 -14.43 10.29 -11.95
N GLY A 229 -13.77 10.34 -10.79
CA GLY A 229 -14.11 9.60 -9.56
C GLY A 229 -14.49 10.57 -8.43
N VAL A 230 -14.08 10.25 -7.20
CA VAL A 230 -14.22 11.15 -6.05
C VAL A 230 -13.19 12.28 -6.18
N CYS A 231 -13.65 13.52 -6.30
CA CYS A 231 -12.81 14.68 -6.60
C CYS A 231 -13.26 16.01 -5.99
N SER A 232 -14.19 16.01 -5.03
CA SER A 232 -14.55 17.19 -4.24
C SER A 232 -14.93 16.84 -2.80
N ALA A 233 -15.05 17.84 -1.94
CA ALA A 233 -15.41 17.64 -0.54
C ALA A 233 -16.82 17.05 -0.37
N ALA A 234 -17.76 17.42 -1.26
CA ALA A 234 -19.10 16.83 -1.28
C ALA A 234 -19.05 15.33 -1.63
N GLU A 235 -18.17 14.93 -2.54
CA GLU A 235 -17.99 13.52 -2.91
C GLU A 235 -17.30 12.71 -1.81
N ILE A 236 -16.32 13.31 -1.13
CA ILE A 236 -15.69 12.75 0.06
C ILE A 236 -16.74 12.46 1.14
N ALA A 237 -17.61 13.42 1.46
CA ALA A 237 -18.67 13.23 2.45
C ALA A 237 -19.62 12.08 2.07
N ARG A 238 -20.05 12.01 0.79
CA ARG A 238 -20.87 10.92 0.26
C ARG A 238 -20.15 9.57 0.35
N TYR A 239 -18.86 9.54 0.02
CA TYR A 239 -18.05 8.33 0.11
C TYR A 239 -17.91 7.85 1.55
N ILE A 240 -17.66 8.75 2.51
CA ILE A 240 -17.57 8.39 3.94
C ILE A 240 -18.89 7.80 4.43
N ALA A 241 -20.03 8.40 4.10
CA ALA A 241 -21.34 7.87 4.48
C ALA A 241 -21.58 6.46 3.88
N TRP A 242 -21.23 6.27 2.61
CA TRP A 242 -21.32 4.96 1.96
C TRP A 242 -20.34 3.94 2.57
N ALA A 243 -19.13 4.35 2.93
CA ALA A 243 -18.12 3.51 3.56
C ALA A 243 -18.58 2.99 4.92
N ARG A 244 -19.22 3.84 5.74
CA ARG A 244 -19.87 3.41 6.99
C ARG A 244 -20.89 2.30 6.72
N SER A 245 -21.71 2.46 5.68
CA SER A 245 -22.69 1.44 5.30
C SER A 245 -22.04 0.12 4.88
N CYS A 246 -20.77 0.11 4.47
CA CYS A 246 -20.01 -1.10 4.16
C CYS A 246 -19.40 -1.79 5.40
N GLY A 247 -19.49 -1.16 6.58
CA GLY A 247 -18.84 -1.62 7.82
C GLY A 247 -17.39 -1.18 7.96
N ALA A 248 -16.91 -0.25 7.12
CA ALA A 248 -15.55 0.26 7.24
C ALA A 248 -15.42 1.21 8.44
N GLY A 249 -14.38 1.02 9.25
CA GLY A 249 -14.03 1.94 10.35
C GLY A 249 -13.05 3.04 9.95
N GLN A 250 -12.45 2.90 8.76
CA GLN A 250 -11.55 3.91 8.20
C GLN A 250 -11.73 4.03 6.68
N VAL A 251 -11.54 5.23 6.14
CA VAL A 251 -11.38 5.48 4.70
C VAL A 251 -10.04 6.17 4.45
N ILE A 252 -9.31 5.70 3.46
CA ILE A 252 -8.07 6.29 2.96
C ILE A 252 -8.34 6.89 1.59
N PHE A 253 -8.38 8.22 1.53
CA PHE A 253 -8.37 8.99 0.29
C PHE A 253 -6.92 9.23 -0.12
N ARG A 254 -6.49 8.51 -1.15
CA ARG A 254 -5.10 8.55 -1.62
C ARG A 254 -5.04 9.27 -2.96
N GLU A 255 -4.10 10.18 -3.06
CA GLU A 255 -3.75 10.86 -4.29
C GLU A 255 -3.13 9.90 -5.31
N LEU A 256 -3.39 10.15 -6.60
CA LEU A 256 -2.53 9.58 -7.64
C LEU A 256 -1.09 10.05 -7.44
N SER A 257 -0.14 9.11 -7.47
CA SER A 257 1.26 9.38 -7.14
C SER A 257 1.88 10.45 -8.04
N ARG A 258 2.74 11.28 -7.44
CA ARG A 258 3.61 12.20 -8.20
C ARG A 258 4.72 11.38 -8.83
N LEU A 259 4.84 11.49 -10.14
CA LEU A 259 5.86 10.79 -10.93
C LEU A 259 6.99 11.78 -11.26
N ASP A 260 8.21 11.28 -11.32
CA ASP A 260 9.39 12.00 -11.81
C ASP A 260 9.72 11.63 -13.26
N ASP A 261 10.82 12.16 -13.76
CA ASP A 261 11.32 11.97 -15.13
C ASP A 261 11.92 10.58 -15.39
N ALA A 262 12.00 9.72 -14.35
CA ALA A 262 12.42 8.34 -14.50
C ALA A 262 11.43 7.50 -15.32
N TYR A 263 10.17 7.94 -15.46
CA TYR A 263 9.10 7.22 -16.16
C TYR A 263 8.92 7.65 -17.61
N ARG A 264 8.80 6.65 -18.49
CA ARG A 264 8.47 6.84 -19.91
C ARG A 264 7.01 7.24 -20.06
N ASN A 265 6.75 8.11 -21.03
CA ASN A 265 5.40 8.43 -21.46
C ASN A 265 4.67 7.19 -22.00
N ASN A 266 3.69 6.70 -21.24
CA ASN A 266 2.82 5.59 -21.61
C ASN A 266 1.38 5.85 -21.18
N GLY A 267 0.48 4.90 -21.46
CA GLY A 267 -0.95 5.08 -21.16
C GLY A 267 -1.25 5.33 -19.68
N THR A 268 -0.51 4.69 -18.77
CA THR A 268 -0.71 4.86 -17.32
C THR A 268 -0.19 6.19 -16.82
N MET A 269 0.99 6.65 -17.28
CA MET A 269 1.49 7.98 -16.95
C MET A 269 0.51 9.07 -17.40
N ARG A 270 0.05 9.01 -18.66
CA ARG A 270 -0.94 9.97 -19.17
C ARG A 270 -2.25 9.93 -18.40
N TYR A 271 -2.71 8.74 -18.02
CA TYR A 271 -3.89 8.60 -17.18
C TYR A 271 -3.70 9.33 -15.85
N ILE A 272 -2.57 9.11 -15.17
CA ILE A 272 -2.24 9.75 -13.89
C ILE A 272 -2.22 11.27 -14.05
N GLU A 273 -1.49 11.79 -15.05
CA GLU A 273 -1.38 13.23 -15.30
C GLU A 273 -2.75 13.89 -15.55
N GLN A 274 -3.60 13.24 -16.35
CA GLN A 274 -4.90 13.78 -16.73
C GLN A 274 -5.91 13.78 -15.57
N HIS A 275 -5.85 12.78 -14.68
CA HIS A 275 -6.87 12.57 -13.66
C HIS A 275 -6.42 12.97 -12.26
N ARG A 276 -5.13 13.23 -12.02
CA ARG A 276 -4.61 13.62 -10.71
C ARG A 276 -5.23 14.94 -10.23
N ILE A 277 -5.56 14.94 -8.95
CA ILE A 277 -6.00 16.09 -8.16
C ILE A 277 -5.16 16.13 -6.90
N GLY A 278 -4.80 17.33 -6.42
CA GLY A 278 -4.02 17.47 -5.20
C GLY A 278 -4.85 17.09 -3.98
N VAL A 279 -4.38 16.16 -3.16
CA VAL A 279 -5.11 15.80 -1.93
C VAL A 279 -5.09 16.93 -0.91
N GLU A 280 -4.09 17.81 -0.98
CA GLU A 280 -4.01 19.03 -0.17
C GLU A 280 -5.14 20.01 -0.52
N ASP A 281 -5.42 20.21 -1.81
CA ASP A 281 -6.52 21.08 -2.25
C ASP A 281 -7.87 20.52 -1.78
N LEU A 282 -8.04 19.19 -1.85
CA LEU A 282 -9.23 18.51 -1.32
C LEU A 282 -9.36 18.65 0.19
N LEU A 283 -8.25 18.56 0.92
CA LEU A 283 -8.23 18.79 2.36
C LEU A 283 -8.69 20.20 2.69
N ALA A 284 -8.15 21.20 1.99
CA ALA A 284 -8.55 22.60 2.14
C ALA A 284 -10.04 22.79 1.83
N GLU A 285 -10.56 22.17 0.77
CA GLU A 285 -11.98 22.22 0.42
C GLU A 285 -12.85 21.59 1.50
N CYS A 286 -12.43 20.44 2.05
CA CYS A 286 -13.14 19.77 3.15
C CYS A 286 -13.19 20.65 4.39
N MET A 287 -12.09 21.32 4.75
CA MET A 287 -12.03 22.23 5.90
C MET A 287 -13.00 23.41 5.84
N GLN A 288 -13.49 23.77 4.65
CA GLN A 288 -14.50 24.81 4.46
C GLN A 288 -15.94 24.29 4.55
N GLN A 289 -16.15 22.98 4.68
CA GLN A 289 -17.48 22.40 4.70
C GLN A 289 -18.09 22.38 6.12
N PRO A 290 -19.42 22.56 6.27
CA PRO A 290 -20.07 22.51 7.58
C PRO A 290 -19.83 21.20 8.35
N TRP A 291 -19.82 20.06 7.63
CA TRP A 291 -19.62 18.75 8.23
C TRP A 291 -18.22 18.54 8.80
N TRP A 292 -17.24 19.34 8.40
CA TRP A 292 -15.85 19.25 8.87
C TRP A 292 -15.71 19.57 10.36
N SER A 293 -16.62 20.39 10.90
CA SER A 293 -16.61 20.75 12.33
C SER A 293 -16.75 19.55 13.28
N HIS A 294 -17.20 18.40 12.77
CA HIS A 294 -17.31 17.12 13.49
C HIS A 294 -16.08 16.22 13.35
N TRP A 295 -14.96 16.75 12.85
CA TRP A 295 -13.72 16.02 12.63
C TRP A 295 -12.57 16.68 13.37
N GLU A 296 -11.87 15.87 14.14
CA GLU A 296 -10.67 16.29 14.87
C GLU A 296 -9.42 15.73 14.19
N LEU A 297 -8.34 16.51 14.22
CA LEU A 297 -7.02 16.06 13.77
C LEU A 297 -6.52 14.97 14.73
N ASP A 298 -6.45 13.73 14.23
CA ASP A 298 -5.98 12.56 14.99
C ASP A 298 -4.46 12.42 14.96
N GLY A 299 -3.84 12.82 13.85
CA GLY A 299 -2.39 12.81 13.72
C GLY A 299 -1.92 12.85 12.27
N MET A 300 -0.62 12.76 12.09
CA MET A 300 0.03 12.76 10.78
C MET A 300 1.11 11.69 10.71
N THR A 301 1.35 11.19 9.50
CA THR A 301 2.46 10.27 9.22
C THR A 301 3.35 10.84 8.13
N GLU A 302 4.66 10.77 8.34
CA GLU A 302 5.67 11.00 7.31
C GLU A 302 6.36 9.68 7.00
N GLY A 303 6.06 9.13 5.82
CA GLY A 303 6.65 7.92 5.27
C GLY A 303 8.04 8.14 4.68
N TYR A 304 8.53 7.16 3.91
CA TYR A 304 9.77 7.34 3.15
C TYR A 304 9.55 7.98 1.78
N TYR A 305 8.33 7.94 1.26
CA TYR A 305 7.93 8.58 0.00
C TYR A 305 6.48 9.08 0.01
N PHE A 306 5.80 9.02 1.16
CA PHE A 306 4.42 9.45 1.30
C PHE A 306 4.24 10.26 2.59
N TRP A 307 3.14 10.98 2.69
CA TRP A 307 2.68 11.56 3.94
C TRP A 307 1.16 11.42 4.04
N ASN A 308 0.63 11.43 5.26
CA ASN A 308 -0.81 11.50 5.45
C ASN A 308 -1.23 12.37 6.63
N VAL A 309 -2.47 12.88 6.53
CA VAL A 309 -3.23 13.51 7.60
C VAL A 309 -4.35 12.57 7.99
N ARG A 310 -4.50 12.30 9.29
CA ARG A 310 -5.57 11.49 9.85
C ARG A 310 -6.54 12.37 10.61
N MET A 311 -7.81 12.23 10.28
CA MET A 311 -8.93 12.85 10.95
C MET A 311 -9.78 11.77 11.61
N ARG A 312 -10.42 12.09 12.72
CA ARG A 312 -11.34 11.20 13.41
C ARG A 312 -12.62 11.96 13.74
N SER A 313 -13.77 11.37 13.46
CA SER A 313 -15.06 11.94 13.82
C SER A 313 -15.51 11.48 15.20
N ASP A 314 -16.54 12.15 15.73
CA ASP A 314 -17.14 11.89 17.03
C ASP A 314 -17.63 10.43 17.19
N ASP A 315 -18.10 9.81 16.10
CA ASP A 315 -18.56 8.42 16.05
C ASP A 315 -17.42 7.40 15.87
N GLY A 316 -16.15 7.85 15.88
CA GLY A 316 -14.97 7.01 15.80
C GLY A 316 -14.52 6.64 14.38
N MET A 317 -15.23 7.07 13.34
CA MET A 317 -14.79 6.88 11.95
C MET A 317 -13.47 7.63 11.71
N GLN A 318 -12.52 6.98 11.05
CA GLN A 318 -11.25 7.60 10.69
C GLN A 318 -11.20 7.91 9.19
N VAL A 319 -10.66 9.07 8.85
CA VAL A 319 -10.40 9.49 7.47
C VAL A 319 -8.94 9.84 7.32
N VAL A 320 -8.29 9.27 6.32
CA VAL A 320 -6.89 9.51 6.00
C VAL A 320 -6.81 10.17 4.64
N LEU A 321 -6.15 11.31 4.54
CA LEU A 321 -5.79 11.96 3.28
C LEU A 321 -4.29 11.78 3.05
N GLU A 322 -3.92 11.15 1.95
CA GLU A 322 -2.56 10.68 1.71
C GLU A 322 -2.04 11.08 0.32
N SER A 323 -0.78 11.52 0.26
CA SER A 323 -0.06 11.77 -0.98
C SER A 323 1.24 10.96 -1.03
N ALA A 324 1.65 10.57 -2.22
CA ALA A 324 2.88 9.81 -2.46
C ALA A 324 3.70 10.43 -3.60
N ASP A 325 5.02 10.41 -3.45
CA ASP A 325 5.99 11.04 -4.33
C ASP A 325 7.10 10.06 -4.73
N TYR A 326 7.10 9.66 -5.99
CA TYR A 326 8.07 8.68 -6.49
C TYR A 326 9.46 9.27 -6.70
N ALA A 327 9.61 10.59 -6.86
CA ALA A 327 10.92 11.24 -6.87
C ALA A 327 11.60 11.04 -5.51
N ALA A 328 10.84 11.24 -4.43
CA ALA A 328 11.34 11.03 -3.08
C ALA A 328 11.63 9.54 -2.80
N MET A 329 10.81 8.63 -3.34
CA MET A 329 11.07 7.19 -3.29
C MET A 329 12.43 6.85 -3.92
N HIS A 330 12.68 7.30 -5.15
CA HIS A 330 13.94 7.05 -5.86
C HIS A 330 15.13 7.67 -5.14
N ALA A 331 15.00 8.91 -4.64
CA ALA A 331 16.05 9.57 -3.86
C ALA A 331 16.42 8.79 -2.59
N ARG A 332 15.42 8.19 -1.91
CA ARG A 332 15.67 7.33 -0.74
C ARG A 332 16.34 6.03 -1.13
N HIS A 333 15.89 5.35 -2.17
CA HIS A 333 16.53 4.10 -2.63
C HIS A 333 17.99 4.34 -3.05
N ALA A 334 18.29 5.48 -3.69
CA ALA A 334 19.65 5.85 -4.10
C ALA A 334 20.64 6.01 -2.93
N THR A 335 20.18 6.10 -1.68
CA THR A 335 21.05 6.11 -0.50
C THR A 335 21.70 4.76 -0.21
N GLY A 336 21.10 3.66 -0.69
CA GLY A 336 21.49 2.29 -0.34
C GLY A 336 20.95 1.79 1.01
N ASP A 337 20.26 2.63 1.77
CA ASP A 337 19.55 2.22 2.99
C ASP A 337 18.23 1.48 2.65
N LEU A 338 17.82 0.55 3.50
CA LEU A 338 16.61 -0.26 3.29
C LEU A 338 15.39 0.37 3.96
N TYR A 339 14.41 0.79 3.15
CA TYR A 339 13.14 1.36 3.62
C TYR A 339 11.93 0.43 3.37
N LYS A 340 12.10 -0.55 2.47
CA LYS A 340 11.12 -1.57 2.13
C LYS A 340 11.82 -2.83 1.65
N LEU A 341 11.19 -3.98 1.85
CA LEU A 341 11.62 -5.26 1.29
C LEU A 341 10.52 -5.82 0.39
N VAL A 342 10.89 -6.33 -0.77
CA VAL A 342 9.99 -7.02 -1.70
C VAL A 342 10.60 -8.36 -2.08
N PHE A 343 9.82 -9.43 -1.92
CA PHE A 343 10.21 -10.76 -2.37
C PHE A 343 9.44 -11.10 -3.65
N PHE A 344 10.16 -11.18 -4.76
CA PHE A 344 9.58 -11.37 -6.09
C PHE A 344 9.43 -12.84 -6.45
N ALA A 345 8.59 -13.10 -7.45
CA ALA A 345 8.29 -14.44 -7.91
C ALA A 345 9.46 -15.18 -8.58
N ASN A 346 10.53 -14.46 -8.97
CA ASN A 346 11.79 -15.05 -9.44
C ASN A 346 12.71 -15.51 -8.28
N GLY A 347 12.27 -15.43 -7.02
CA GLY A 347 13.05 -15.89 -5.88
C GLY A 347 13.98 -14.84 -5.26
N ARG A 348 13.94 -13.60 -5.75
CA ARG A 348 14.81 -12.52 -5.27
C ARG A 348 14.17 -11.72 -4.14
N LEU A 349 14.98 -11.36 -3.15
CA LEU A 349 14.67 -10.36 -2.14
C LEU A 349 15.34 -9.04 -2.55
N CYS A 350 14.56 -7.97 -2.69
CA CYS A 350 15.02 -6.65 -3.14
C CYS A 350 14.67 -5.55 -2.12
N ALA A 351 15.41 -4.44 -2.16
CA ALA A 351 15.17 -3.23 -1.35
C ALA A 351 14.11 -2.27 -1.93
N GLY A 352 13.40 -2.70 -2.98
CA GLY A 352 12.52 -1.83 -3.76
C GLY A 352 11.56 -2.61 -4.64
N TRP A 353 10.85 -1.88 -5.50
CA TRP A 353 9.78 -2.41 -6.36
C TRP A 353 10.26 -2.91 -7.73
N ASP A 354 11.57 -2.92 -7.97
CA ASP A 354 12.19 -3.45 -9.19
C ASP A 354 12.83 -4.82 -8.88
N PRO A 355 12.48 -5.90 -9.61
CA PRO A 355 13.03 -7.23 -9.38
C PRO A 355 14.48 -7.43 -9.90
N ASP A 356 14.99 -6.50 -10.69
CA ASP A 356 16.34 -6.51 -11.24
C ASP A 356 17.24 -5.45 -10.63
N ALA A 357 16.67 -4.41 -9.98
CA ALA A 357 17.42 -3.45 -9.18
C ALA A 357 17.41 -3.79 -7.69
N ASP A 358 18.38 -3.25 -6.96
CA ASP A 358 18.47 -3.34 -5.49
C ASP A 358 18.33 -4.76 -4.90
N VAL A 359 18.87 -5.75 -5.62
CA VAL A 359 18.84 -7.17 -5.20
C VAL A 359 19.71 -7.35 -3.95
N LEU A 360 19.08 -7.78 -2.86
CA LEU A 360 19.72 -8.06 -1.58
C LEU A 360 20.14 -9.53 -1.49
N TRP A 361 19.32 -10.42 -2.04
CA TRP A 361 19.55 -11.86 -2.04
C TRP A 361 18.83 -12.54 -3.21
N ASP A 362 19.44 -13.61 -3.72
CA ASP A 362 18.89 -14.52 -4.73
C ASP A 362 19.37 -15.94 -4.41
N ALA A 363 18.50 -16.94 -4.55
CA ALA A 363 18.79 -18.35 -4.30
C ALA A 363 19.94 -18.90 -5.17
N ALA A 364 20.23 -18.29 -6.32
CA ALA A 364 21.39 -18.67 -7.14
C ALA A 364 22.76 -18.34 -6.49
N HIS A 365 22.79 -17.53 -5.42
CA HIS A 365 24.01 -17.06 -4.74
C HIS A 365 24.22 -17.67 -3.35
N GLY A 366 23.43 -18.69 -2.97
CA GLY A 366 23.44 -19.31 -1.64
C GLY A 366 23.65 -20.82 -1.69
#